data_AF-A0A9D4TTH4-F1
#
_entry.id   AF-A0A9D4TTH4-F1
#
_cell.length_a   1.000
_cell.length_b   1.000
_cell.length_c   1.000
_cell.angle_alpha   90.00
_cell.angle_beta   90.00
_cell.angle_gamma   90.00
#
_symmetry.space_group_name_H-M   'P 1'
#
loop_
_entity.id
_entity.type
_entity.pdbx_description
1 polymer ?
#
loop_
_entity_poly.entity_id
_entity_poly.type
_entity_poly.pdbx_seq_one_letter_code
_entity_poly.pdbx_strand_id
1 'polypeptide(L)'
;MVSSTHEHREYVRRHKFSVPVSKEAVEQDWVPRGYSCDLFVDPPGKEWRDFTHEQDELVVVVSGHMQFTIDQEVVQLEPGDECFIPAGK
;
A
#
# COMPACT_ATOMS: atom_id res chain seq x y z
N MET A 1 10.66 13.42 31.00
CA MET A 1 10.55 13.93 29.63
C MET A 1 11.70 13.38 28.81
N VAL A 2 11.43 12.31 28.08
CA VAL A 2 12.13 11.94 26.84
C VAL A 2 11.08 11.22 26.01
N SER A 3 10.68 11.89 24.93
CA SER A 3 9.72 11.38 23.95
C SER A 3 10.47 10.34 23.11
N SER A 4 10.16 9.07 23.32
CA SER A 4 10.54 7.94 22.46
C SER A 4 9.20 7.29 22.12
N THR A 5 8.78 7.15 20.87
CA THR A 5 9.47 6.53 19.74
C THR A 5 8.84 7.02 18.44
N HIS A 6 9.59 7.73 17.60
CA HIS A 6 9.25 7.73 16.17
C HIS A 6 9.71 6.38 15.64
N GLU A 7 8.85 5.37 15.74
CA GLU A 7 9.03 4.19 14.92
C GLU A 7 9.04 4.67 13.47
N HIS A 8 10.13 4.43 12.75
CA HIS A 8 10.19 4.68 11.33
C HIS A 8 9.13 3.80 10.66
N ARG A 9 7.92 4.33 10.47
CA ARG A 9 6.83 3.67 9.76
C ARG A 9 7.08 3.89 8.28
N GLU A 10 7.92 3.04 7.70
CA GLU A 10 8.05 3.01 6.26
C GLU A 10 6.83 2.28 5.68
N TYR A 11 5.74 3.05 5.43
CA TYR A 11 4.53 2.52 4.80
C TYR A 11 4.80 1.96 3.40
N VAL A 12 5.85 2.43 2.71
CA VAL A 12 6.09 2.12 1.30
C VAL A 12 7.40 1.38 1.10
N ARG A 13 7.33 0.22 0.48
CA ARG A 13 8.48 -0.50 -0.09
C ARG A 13 8.61 -0.15 -1.57
N ARG A 14 9.61 0.67 -1.89
CA ARG A 14 9.84 1.18 -3.24
C ARG A 14 10.31 0.08 -4.20
N HIS A 15 9.74 0.05 -5.40
CA HIS A 15 10.11 -0.83 -6.51
C HIS A 15 10.24 -2.31 -6.10
N LYS A 16 9.37 -2.76 -5.20
CA LYS A 16 9.39 -4.13 -4.68
C LYS A 16 9.13 -5.14 -5.79
N PHE A 17 8.20 -4.83 -6.68
CA PHE A 17 7.86 -5.68 -7.83
C PHE A 17 8.42 -5.09 -9.12
N SER A 18 8.89 -5.96 -10.02
CA SER A 18 9.33 -5.54 -11.35
C SER A 18 8.17 -4.96 -12.17
N VAL A 19 8.48 -4.02 -13.07
CA VAL A 19 7.51 -3.43 -13.99
C VAL A 19 7.73 -4.03 -15.39
N PRO A 20 6.69 -4.53 -16.09
CA PRO A 20 5.28 -4.53 -15.68
C PRO A 20 5.01 -5.48 -14.51
N VAL A 21 4.16 -5.03 -13.58
CA VAL A 21 3.80 -5.82 -12.38
C VAL A 21 2.98 -7.03 -12.81
N SER A 22 3.42 -8.21 -12.41
CA SER A 22 2.69 -9.48 -12.59
C SER A 22 1.82 -9.75 -11.37
N LYS A 23 0.54 -10.06 -11.59
CA LYS A 23 -0.38 -10.46 -10.52
C LYS A 23 0.12 -11.71 -9.81
N GLU A 24 0.66 -12.66 -10.58
CA GLU A 24 1.20 -13.93 -10.07
C GLU A 24 2.38 -13.69 -9.12
N ALA A 25 3.27 -12.75 -9.46
CA ALA A 25 4.40 -12.40 -8.59
C ALA A 25 3.93 -11.77 -7.27
N VAL A 26 2.89 -10.93 -7.32
CA VAL A 26 2.28 -10.32 -6.14
C VAL A 26 1.62 -11.39 -5.26
N GLU A 27 0.80 -12.26 -5.85
CA GLU A 27 0.16 -13.38 -5.15
C GLU A 27 1.18 -14.31 -4.49
N GLN A 28 2.28 -14.64 -5.18
CA GLN A 28 3.35 -15.48 -4.63
C GLN A 28 4.05 -14.86 -3.42
N ASP A 29 4.16 -13.53 -3.35
CA ASP A 29 4.69 -12.82 -2.18
C ASP A 29 3.66 -12.71 -1.05
N TRP A 30 2.40 -12.43 -1.39
CA TRP A 30 1.34 -12.09 -0.43
C TRP A 30 0.74 -13.30 0.26
N VAL A 31 0.52 -14.41 -0.46
CA VAL A 31 -0.12 -15.62 0.10
C VAL A 31 0.67 -16.19 1.29
N PRO A 32 2.01 -16.35 1.24
CA PRO A 32 2.78 -16.81 2.40
C PRO A 32 2.73 -15.87 3.61
N ARG A 33 2.40 -14.58 3.39
CA ARG A 33 2.23 -13.57 4.43
C ARG A 33 0.81 -13.54 5.01
N GLY A 34 -0.11 -14.37 4.49
CA GLY A 34 -1.50 -14.47 4.94
C GLY A 34 -2.47 -13.52 4.24
N TYR A 35 -2.06 -12.86 3.15
CA TYR A 35 -2.90 -11.93 2.39
C TYR A 35 -3.49 -12.60 1.15
N SER A 36 -4.72 -12.23 0.80
CA SER A 36 -5.30 -12.45 -0.52
C SER A 36 -5.00 -11.25 -1.43
N CYS A 37 -4.97 -11.46 -2.75
CA CYS A 37 -4.72 -10.41 -3.74
C CYS A 37 -5.84 -10.41 -4.78
N ASP A 38 -6.41 -9.23 -5.03
CA ASP A 38 -7.37 -9.00 -6.12
C ASP A 38 -7.04 -7.72 -6.87
N LEU A 39 -7.49 -7.65 -8.14
CA LEU A 39 -7.30 -6.47 -8.97
C LEU A 39 -8.41 -5.44 -8.72
N PHE A 40 -8.01 -4.21 -8.43
CA PHE A 40 -8.90 -3.05 -8.33
C PHE A 40 -8.47 -1.96 -9.31
N VAL A 41 -9.44 -1.29 -9.94
CA VAL A 41 -9.17 -0.24 -10.95
C VAL A 41 -9.99 1.00 -10.61
N ASP A 42 -9.30 2.05 -10.18
CA ASP A 42 -9.87 3.38 -10.01
C ASP A 42 -9.70 4.22 -11.28
N PRO A 43 -10.71 5.01 -11.68
CA PRO A 43 -10.54 6.01 -12.73
C PRO A 43 -9.70 7.20 -12.20
N PRO A 44 -8.97 7.92 -13.07
CA PRO A 44 -8.20 9.09 -12.66
C PRO A 44 -9.07 10.15 -11.96
N GLY A 45 -8.55 10.73 -10.87
CA GLY A 45 -9.27 11.73 -10.07
C GLY A 45 -10.32 11.16 -9.11
N LYS A 46 -10.50 9.83 -9.07
CA LYS A 46 -11.28 9.18 -8.02
C LYS A 46 -10.54 9.27 -6.69
N GLU A 47 -11.30 9.58 -5.64
CA GLU A 47 -10.81 9.60 -4.27
C GLU A 47 -11.75 8.83 -3.36
N TRP A 48 -11.14 8.18 -2.37
CA TRP A 48 -11.81 7.53 -1.26
C TRP A 48 -11.28 8.19 0.01
N ARG A 49 -12.18 8.72 0.85
CA ARG A 49 -11.83 9.53 2.03
C ARG A 49 -12.46 8.93 3.27
N ASP A 50 -11.78 9.11 4.40
CA ASP A 50 -12.28 8.80 5.75
C ASP A 50 -12.78 7.35 5.93
N PHE A 51 -12.05 6.39 5.37
CA PHE A 51 -12.30 4.96 5.53
C PHE A 51 -11.24 4.32 6.43
N THR A 52 -11.63 3.29 7.17
CA THR A 52 -10.71 2.49 8.00
C THR A 52 -11.03 1.02 7.78
N HIS A 53 -10.01 0.17 7.87
CA HIS A 53 -10.15 -1.29 7.75
C HIS A 53 -9.83 -1.97 9.08
N GLU A 54 -10.57 -3.03 9.41
CA GLU A 54 -10.29 -3.87 10.59
C GLU A 54 -9.10 -4.82 10.36
N GLN A 55 -8.64 -4.95 9.11
CA GLN A 55 -7.49 -5.75 8.72
C GLN A 55 -6.38 -4.87 8.20
N ASP A 56 -5.14 -5.36 8.28
CA ASP A 56 -4.03 -4.76 7.55
C ASP A 56 -4.29 -4.87 6.03
N GLU A 57 -3.91 -3.85 5.28
CA GLU A 57 -4.05 -3.81 3.83
C GLU A 57 -2.68 -3.69 3.15
N LEU A 58 -2.54 -4.39 2.02
CA LEU A 58 -1.43 -4.21 1.10
C LEU A 58 -1.96 -3.69 -0.23
N VAL A 59 -1.33 -2.64 -0.75
CA VAL A 59 -1.64 -2.09 -2.07
C VAL A 59 -0.37 -2.09 -2.90
N VAL A 60 -0.46 -2.61 -4.12
CA VAL A 60 0.59 -2.47 -5.14
C VAL A 60 0.03 -1.71 -6.33
N VAL A 61 0.76 -0.69 -6.81
CA VAL A 61 0.38 -0.02 -8.05
C VAL A 61 0.84 -0.89 -9.21
N VAL A 62 -0.11 -1.40 -10.00
CA VAL A 62 0.19 -2.18 -11.22
C VAL A 62 0.52 -1.25 -12.39
N SER A 63 -0.24 -0.15 -12.53
CA SER A 63 -0.06 0.87 -13.57
C SER A 63 -0.64 2.21 -13.13
N GLY A 64 -0.08 3.31 -13.62
CA GLY A 64 -0.49 4.66 -13.22
C GLY A 64 0.21 5.13 -11.95
N HIS A 65 -0.41 6.05 -11.22
CA HIS A 65 0.10 6.57 -9.96
C HIS A 65 -1.04 6.66 -8.95
N MET A 66 -0.72 6.47 -7.68
CA MET A 66 -1.69 6.56 -6.59
C MET A 66 -1.10 7.36 -5.43
N GLN A 67 -1.93 8.08 -4.70
CA GLN A 67 -1.55 8.78 -3.48
C GLN A 67 -2.42 8.27 -2.34
N PHE A 68 -1.80 7.92 -1.24
CA PHE A 68 -2.48 7.67 0.03
C PHE A 68 -2.15 8.76 1.03
N THR A 69 -3.12 9.07 1.88
CA THR A 69 -2.89 9.76 3.14
C THR A 69 -3.19 8.77 4.24
N ILE A 70 -2.20 8.38 5.02
CA ILE A 70 -2.33 7.45 6.15
C ILE A 70 -1.99 8.24 7.40
N ASP A 71 -2.93 8.34 8.34
CA ASP A 71 -2.90 9.34 9.42
C ASP A 71 -2.70 10.77 8.87
N GLN A 72 -1.50 11.35 9.05
CA GLN A 72 -1.12 12.69 8.58
C GLN A 72 0.00 12.65 7.53
N GLU A 73 0.39 11.45 7.10
CA GLU A 73 1.49 11.24 6.16
C GLU A 73 0.94 10.99 4.76
N VAL A 74 1.46 11.74 3.79
CA VAL A 74 1.12 11.58 2.38
C VAL A 74 2.20 10.74 1.71
N VAL A 75 1.80 9.64 1.09
CA VAL A 75 2.68 8.77 0.32
C VAL A 75 2.21 8.70 -1.13
N GLN A 76 3.13 8.96 -2.04
CA GLN A 76 2.92 8.76 -3.48
C GLN A 76 3.50 7.41 -3.89
N LEU A 77 2.77 6.65 -4.70
CA LEU A 77 3.15 5.32 -5.18
C LEU A 77 3.29 5.31 -6.69
N GLU A 78 4.34 4.66 -7.17
CA GLU A 78 4.61 4.37 -8.57
C GLU A 78 4.43 2.88 -8.87
N PRO A 79 4.33 2.47 -10.14
CA PRO A 79 4.21 1.07 -10.49
C PRO A 79 5.33 0.22 -9.87
N GLY A 80 4.94 -0.87 -9.20
CA GLY A 80 5.86 -1.78 -8.49
C GLY A 80 6.12 -1.42 -7.03
N ASP A 81 5.69 -0.27 -6.54
CA ASP A 81 5.71 0.06 -5.11
C ASP A 81 4.64 -0.73 -4.35
N GLU A 82 4.99 -1.26 -3.18
CA GLU A 82 4.05 -1.86 -2.23
C GLU A 82 3.84 -0.91 -1.05
N CYS A 83 2.58 -0.57 -0.77
CA CYS A 83 2.16 0.16 0.42
C CYS A 83 1.55 -0.81 1.43
N PHE A 84 1.90 -0.65 2.70
CA PHE A 84 1.31 -1.35 3.83
C PHE A 84 0.52 -0.35 4.68
N ILE A 85 -0.77 -0.63 4.88
CA ILE A 85 -1.68 0.18 5.69
C ILE A 85 -2.09 -0.67 6.91
N PRO A 86 -1.66 -0.31 8.13
CA PRO A 86 -2.06 -1.05 9.33
C PRO A 86 -3.56 -1.00 9.59
N ALA A 87 -4.12 -2.03 10.21
CA ALA A 87 -5.50 -2.05 10.68
C ALA A 87 -5.82 -0.84 11.57
N GLY A 88 -7.02 -0.28 11.40
CA GLY A 88 -7.52 0.86 12.15
C GLY A 88 -6.88 2.20 11.78
N LYS A 89 -6.19 2.27 10.64
CA LYS A 89 -5.68 3.50 10.04
C LYS A 89 -6.62 4.11 9.03
#